data_AF-A0A9D0Z4M4-F1
#
_entry.id   AF-A0A9D0Z4M4-F1
#
_cell.length_a   1.000
_cell.length_b   1.000
_cell.length_c   1.000
_cell.angle_alpha   90.00
_cell.angle_beta   90.00
_cell.angle_gamma   90.00
#
_symmetry.space_group_name_H-M   'P 1'
#
loop_
_entity.id
_entity.type
_entity.pdbx_description
1 polymer ?
#
loop_
_entity_poly.entity_id
_entity_poly.type
_entity_poly.pdbx_seq_one_letter_code
_entity_poly.pdbx_strand_id
1 'polypeptide(L)'
;MKKTIALLLLTLLLAGCTVNSGETTQSPTEPAQTQPLGYQPSEMEKQTRGGVLLCRTEGEIQDFLLLDGRPLLLDGARNLTLLGESGLQEAQFPLNQSVSIENITVYGQQAAVYLKDSRQVLVLSNRLEHQQQIPLPEDADHPVVSLKNGKIYYCVPGQVRVLDMETGFSALLRSFGEGQPEITGSYFDGDVLACRMDDSQKVLYISGETGQTTGEGVELLSLSTWQAQYYCRIRDGAVEQQVVGTRGGEAQCFTGDLTGKTLFPVLSLNGLLTCQEDSQVLELYDLESGKMTSRVDVSPAGKLLRVDGDGTFLYLLMEQDGAKNLYRWDPEKTPVTQQALYLAPLYTRDNPDTEGLAQCQTRIDELNRTYGVEIRISQPEEVPGDYAYTTEYQVAAIEKTLDGIEKVLQTLPNYFATKSTGGVKMYVELVRSVDTPSPGTPVWSGRNPHIFVPTMGKAEEELLLGLGAVVDSRVMGNSRELDDWNEKYNPEGFAYALSYEVPEDLTAFLEGDNPAFVNEISMSYPTEDRKQIFYYAVTENGADKFQGEALQAKLIALCAGIREAFGWNSTQEAFPWEQYLQTPMTPEN
;
A
#
# COMPACT_ATOMS: atom_id res chain seq x y z
N MET A 1 -21.72 -1.16 -16.95
CA MET A 1 -20.33 -1.35 -16.48
C MET A 1 -20.42 -1.83 -15.04
N LYS A 2 -20.28 -3.15 -14.85
CA LYS A 2 -20.32 -3.90 -13.60
C LYS A 2 -19.12 -4.85 -13.72
N LYS A 3 -18.21 -4.95 -12.75
CA LYS A 3 -17.10 -5.96 -12.62
C LYS A 3 -15.75 -5.36 -12.19
N THR A 4 -15.68 -4.58 -11.11
CA THR A 4 -14.39 -3.99 -10.69
C THR A 4 -13.83 -4.66 -9.44
N ILE A 5 -14.68 -5.10 -8.51
CA ILE A 5 -14.24 -5.88 -7.32
C ILE A 5 -14.72 -7.34 -7.41
N ALA A 6 -15.79 -7.56 -8.16
CA ALA A 6 -16.33 -8.88 -8.38
C ALA A 6 -15.38 -9.82 -9.15
N LEU A 7 -14.35 -9.38 -9.90
CA LEU A 7 -13.55 -10.31 -10.72
C LEU A 7 -12.35 -10.94 -10.00
N LEU A 8 -11.70 -10.23 -9.07
CA LEU A 8 -10.68 -10.82 -8.18
C LEU A 8 -11.35 -11.80 -7.19
N LEU A 9 -12.59 -11.48 -6.78
CA LEU A 9 -13.48 -12.37 -6.03
C LEU A 9 -14.18 -13.44 -6.91
N LEU A 10 -14.45 -13.21 -8.22
CA LEU A 10 -15.14 -14.17 -9.09
C LEU A 10 -14.25 -15.33 -9.51
N THR A 11 -12.94 -15.12 -9.69
CA THR A 11 -12.00 -16.22 -9.97
C THR A 11 -11.71 -17.05 -8.71
N LEU A 12 -12.10 -16.55 -7.54
CA LEU A 12 -12.21 -17.30 -6.30
C LEU A 12 -13.58 -18.04 -6.15
N LEU A 13 -14.52 -17.92 -7.10
CA LEU A 13 -15.94 -18.31 -6.92
C LEU A 13 -16.49 -19.40 -7.86
N LEU A 14 -15.68 -20.31 -8.43
CA LEU A 14 -16.23 -21.42 -9.24
C LEU A 14 -15.63 -22.80 -8.87
N ALA A 15 -16.56 -23.73 -8.59
CA ALA A 15 -16.49 -25.14 -8.15
C ALA A 15 -16.14 -25.37 -6.66
N GLY A 16 -16.90 -26.09 -5.81
CA GLY A 16 -18.13 -26.89 -5.94
C GLY A 16 -18.18 -28.01 -4.88
N CYS A 17 -19.07 -27.86 -3.89
CA CYS A 17 -19.80 -28.86 -3.07
C CYS A 17 -19.11 -29.92 -2.15
N THR A 18 -19.25 -29.67 -0.83
CA THR A 18 -19.70 -30.52 0.31
C THR A 18 -19.31 -31.99 0.43
N VAL A 19 -18.74 -32.38 1.60
CA VAL A 19 -19.19 -33.57 2.38
C VAL A 19 -19.13 -33.26 3.88
N ASN A 20 -20.18 -33.71 4.57
CA ASN A 20 -20.47 -33.56 5.99
C ASN A 20 -20.08 -34.87 6.72
N SER A 21 -19.39 -34.78 7.85
CA SER A 21 -19.21 -35.87 8.85
C SER A 21 -18.46 -35.26 10.04
N GLY A 22 -19.03 -35.12 11.23
CA GLY A 22 -19.64 -36.17 12.04
C GLY A 22 -18.76 -36.32 13.28
N GLU A 23 -19.12 -35.65 14.37
CA GLU A 23 -18.39 -35.63 15.64
C GLU A 23 -18.07 -37.04 16.16
N THR A 24 -16.84 -37.23 16.65
CA THR A 24 -16.58 -38.21 17.70
C THR A 24 -15.51 -37.69 18.63
N THR A 25 -15.90 -37.48 19.88
CA THR A 25 -15.06 -37.11 21.02
C THR A 25 -14.12 -38.26 21.36
N GLN A 26 -12.81 -38.03 21.25
CA GLN A 26 -11.79 -38.76 22.01
C GLN A 26 -10.78 -37.75 22.55
N SER A 27 -10.70 -37.66 23.87
CA SER A 27 -9.68 -36.89 24.59
C SER A 27 -8.31 -37.56 24.39
N PRO A 28 -7.27 -36.86 23.89
CA PRO A 28 -5.93 -37.41 23.88
C PRO A 28 -5.33 -37.33 25.28
N THR A 29 -4.76 -38.45 25.73
CA THR A 29 -3.89 -38.47 26.90
C THR A 29 -2.53 -37.92 26.47
N GLU A 30 -2.09 -36.87 27.16
CA GLU A 30 -0.80 -36.18 26.99
C GLU A 30 0.38 -37.18 27.08
N PRO A 31 1.21 -37.36 26.04
CA PRO A 31 2.45 -38.10 26.18
C PRO A 31 3.50 -37.19 26.84
N ALA A 32 3.97 -37.59 28.02
CA ALA A 32 5.06 -36.93 28.71
C ALA A 32 6.34 -36.94 27.84
N GLN A 33 6.76 -35.76 27.38
CA GLN A 33 8.06 -35.56 26.72
C GLN A 33 9.18 -35.92 27.70
N THR A 34 9.87 -37.03 27.44
CA THR A 34 11.09 -37.40 28.16
C THR A 34 12.23 -36.57 27.59
N GLN A 35 12.62 -35.50 28.31
CA GLN A 35 13.78 -34.69 27.94
C GLN A 35 15.07 -35.54 28.05
N PRO A 36 16.01 -35.43 27.08
CA PRO A 36 17.26 -36.17 27.12
C PRO A 36 18.14 -35.73 28.31
N LEU A 37 18.85 -36.69 28.90
CA LEU A 37 19.82 -36.42 29.96
C LEU A 37 20.89 -35.42 29.48
N GLY A 38 21.01 -34.28 30.19
CA GLY A 38 21.96 -33.20 29.85
C GLY A 38 21.34 -32.00 29.13
N TYR A 39 20.01 -31.92 29.02
CA TYR A 39 19.31 -30.74 28.51
C TYR A 39 19.65 -29.47 29.30
N GLN A 40 19.96 -28.39 28.60
CA GLN A 40 20.09 -27.05 29.18
C GLN A 40 19.15 -26.10 28.44
N PRO A 41 18.19 -25.47 29.15
CA PRO A 41 17.23 -24.58 28.53
C PRO A 41 17.94 -23.30 28.05
N SER A 42 17.52 -22.81 26.88
CA SER A 42 18.01 -21.53 26.34
C SER A 42 17.53 -20.36 27.19
N GLU A 43 18.14 -19.18 27.04
CA GLU A 43 17.66 -17.97 27.72
C GLU A 43 16.22 -17.63 27.32
N MET A 44 15.88 -17.83 26.04
CA MET A 44 14.51 -17.70 25.52
C MET A 44 13.51 -18.62 26.21
N GLU A 45 13.87 -19.89 26.41
CA GLU A 45 13.01 -20.85 27.08
C GLU A 45 12.77 -20.48 28.54
N LYS A 46 13.80 -20.00 29.23
CA LYS A 46 13.67 -19.53 30.62
C LYS A 46 12.77 -18.30 30.70
N GLN A 47 12.98 -17.31 29.83
CA GLN A 47 12.20 -16.07 29.78
C GLN A 47 10.72 -16.33 29.52
N THR A 48 10.43 -17.26 28.61
CA THR A 48 9.07 -17.58 28.17
C THR A 48 8.43 -18.73 28.95
N ARG A 49 9.10 -19.24 29.99
CA ARG A 49 8.67 -20.39 30.80
C ARG A 49 8.31 -21.62 29.95
N GLY A 50 9.09 -21.87 28.90
CA GLY A 50 8.86 -22.98 27.97
C GLY A 50 7.88 -22.69 26.84
N GLY A 51 7.47 -21.44 26.65
CA GLY A 51 6.66 -21.02 25.50
C GLY A 51 7.44 -21.00 24.19
N VAL A 52 8.72 -20.62 24.23
CA VAL A 52 9.60 -20.60 23.05
C VAL A 52 10.81 -21.49 23.31
N LEU A 53 10.99 -22.50 22.46
CA LEU A 53 12.05 -23.50 22.58
C LEU A 53 13.04 -23.36 21.43
N LEU A 54 14.34 -23.55 21.71
CA LEU A 54 15.36 -23.59 20.66
C LEU A 54 15.40 -25.00 20.02
N CYS A 55 15.21 -25.08 18.70
CA CYS A 55 15.42 -26.30 17.94
C CYS A 55 16.93 -26.52 17.79
N ARG A 56 17.46 -27.58 18.40
CA ARG A 56 18.89 -27.90 18.35
C ARG A 56 19.21 -28.60 17.04
N THR A 57 19.77 -27.86 16.09
CA THR A 57 20.16 -28.37 14.77
C THR A 57 21.67 -28.61 14.71
N GLU A 58 22.08 -29.56 13.87
CA GLU A 58 23.47 -29.75 13.50
C GLU A 58 23.75 -28.95 12.22
N GLY A 59 24.70 -28.02 12.26
CA GLY A 59 25.10 -27.22 11.09
C GLY A 59 24.45 -25.84 10.98
N GLU A 60 24.86 -25.09 9.96
CA GLU A 60 24.38 -23.73 9.68
C GLU A 60 23.06 -23.76 8.92
N ILE A 61 22.04 -23.11 9.47
CA ILE A 61 20.72 -22.97 8.83
C ILE A 61 20.77 -21.78 7.87
N GLN A 62 20.48 -21.99 6.59
CA GLN A 62 20.31 -20.87 5.66
C GLN A 62 18.87 -20.36 5.68
N ASP A 63 17.91 -21.27 5.60
CA ASP A 63 16.47 -21.01 5.55
C ASP A 63 15.67 -22.28 5.92
N PHE A 64 14.34 -22.17 6.02
CA PHE A 64 13.45 -23.30 6.27
C PHE A 64 12.05 -23.17 5.64
N LEU A 65 11.37 -24.30 5.51
CA LEU A 65 9.95 -24.45 5.18
C LEU A 65 9.34 -25.54 6.07
N LEU A 66 8.03 -25.73 6.03
CA LEU A 66 7.38 -26.89 6.65
C LEU A 66 6.97 -27.94 5.63
N LEU A 67 7.40 -29.18 5.86
CA LEU A 67 6.98 -30.38 5.13
C LEU A 67 6.19 -31.29 6.06
N ASP A 68 4.88 -31.40 5.81
CA ASP A 68 3.98 -32.21 6.63
C ASP A 68 4.06 -31.80 8.12
N GLY A 69 4.02 -30.49 8.37
CA GLY A 69 4.12 -29.88 9.71
C GLY A 69 5.54 -29.88 10.33
N ARG A 70 6.54 -30.45 9.66
CA ARG A 70 7.90 -30.58 10.18
C ARG A 70 8.89 -29.62 9.52
N PRO A 71 9.85 -29.03 10.26
CA PRO A 71 10.87 -28.16 9.66
C PRO A 71 11.75 -28.90 8.64
N LEU A 72 11.69 -28.44 7.40
CA LEU A 72 12.61 -28.78 6.33
C LEU A 72 13.64 -27.66 6.20
N LEU A 73 14.86 -27.91 6.68
CA LEU A 73 15.95 -26.97 6.65
C LEU A 73 16.69 -27.05 5.32
N LEU A 74 17.06 -25.89 4.80
CA LEU A 74 18.13 -25.74 3.83
C LEU A 74 19.42 -25.42 4.58
N ASP A 75 20.36 -26.36 4.60
CA ASP A 75 21.63 -26.17 5.29
C ASP A 75 22.72 -25.57 4.37
N GLY A 76 23.73 -24.94 4.98
CA GLY A 76 24.86 -24.36 4.26
C GLY A 76 25.75 -25.38 3.53
N ALA A 77 25.54 -26.68 3.77
CA ALA A 77 26.29 -27.78 3.18
C ALA A 77 25.60 -28.40 1.94
N ARG A 78 24.58 -27.73 1.39
CA ARG A 78 23.77 -28.20 0.25
C ARG A 78 22.98 -29.46 0.56
N ASN A 79 22.40 -29.58 1.75
CA ASN A 79 21.43 -30.62 2.04
C ASN A 79 20.07 -30.03 2.41
N LEU A 80 19.04 -30.84 2.13
CA LEU A 80 17.75 -30.71 2.76
C LEU A 80 17.73 -31.60 3.99
N THR A 81 17.47 -31.02 5.14
CA THR A 81 17.46 -31.73 6.42
C THR A 81 16.09 -31.60 7.06
N LEU A 82 15.41 -32.73 7.25
CA LEU A 82 14.09 -32.78 7.87
C LEU A 82 14.25 -33.02 9.37
N LEU A 83 13.67 -32.15 10.19
CA LEU A 83 13.63 -32.29 11.63
C LEU A 83 12.35 -32.99 12.09
N GLY A 84 12.46 -33.82 13.13
CA GLY A 84 11.32 -34.36 13.84
C GLY A 84 10.74 -33.42 14.90
N GLU A 85 9.67 -33.85 15.57
CA GLU A 85 9.02 -33.09 16.65
C GLU A 85 9.95 -32.78 17.84
N SER A 86 10.99 -33.60 18.03
CA SER A 86 12.02 -33.42 19.04
C SER A 86 13.08 -32.39 18.66
N GLY A 87 13.03 -31.86 17.43
CA GLY A 87 14.05 -30.98 16.86
C GLY A 87 15.30 -31.72 16.37
N LEU A 88 15.34 -33.05 16.47
CA LEU A 88 16.44 -33.88 15.96
C LEU A 88 16.24 -34.18 14.47
N GLN A 89 17.34 -34.37 13.75
CA GLN A 89 17.31 -34.79 12.35
C GLN A 89 16.67 -36.17 12.18
N GLU A 90 15.66 -36.26 11.32
CA GLU A 90 14.98 -37.51 10.94
C GLU A 90 15.44 -38.03 9.58
N ALA A 91 15.64 -37.12 8.62
CA ALA A 91 16.06 -37.46 7.27
C ALA A 91 16.95 -36.36 6.70
N GLN A 92 17.80 -36.73 5.74
CA GLN A 92 18.64 -35.80 5.02
C GLN A 92 18.73 -36.23 3.55
N PHE A 93 18.66 -35.27 2.65
CA PHE A 93 18.83 -35.47 1.22
C PHE A 93 19.91 -34.53 0.67
N PRO A 94 21.03 -35.07 0.16
CA PRO A 94 22.10 -34.25 -0.40
C PRO A 94 21.70 -33.68 -1.76
N LEU A 95 21.90 -32.38 -1.95
CA LEU A 95 21.73 -31.70 -3.23
C LEU A 95 23.05 -31.64 -3.98
N ASN A 96 23.01 -31.87 -5.29
CA ASN A 96 24.19 -31.80 -6.16
C ASN A 96 24.60 -30.35 -6.52
N GLN A 97 23.81 -29.36 -6.12
CA GLN A 97 24.02 -27.93 -6.35
C GLN A 97 23.45 -27.11 -5.18
N SER A 98 23.81 -25.84 -5.10
CA SER A 98 23.15 -24.91 -4.19
C SER A 98 21.73 -24.60 -4.69
N VAL A 99 20.78 -24.51 -3.76
CA VAL A 99 19.36 -24.26 -4.05
C VAL A 99 18.88 -23.16 -3.11
N SER A 100 18.21 -22.14 -3.65
CA SER A 100 17.50 -21.13 -2.84
C SER A 100 16.10 -21.62 -2.47
N ILE A 101 15.57 -21.12 -1.36
CA ILE A 101 14.25 -21.53 -0.85
C ILE A 101 13.10 -21.28 -1.83
N GLU A 102 13.21 -20.26 -2.69
CA GLU A 102 12.24 -19.93 -3.75
C GLU A 102 12.10 -21.04 -4.80
N ASN A 103 13.10 -21.92 -4.90
CA ASN A 103 13.08 -23.07 -5.82
C ASN A 103 12.53 -24.34 -5.14
N ILE A 104 12.00 -24.22 -3.92
CA ILE A 104 11.41 -25.33 -3.17
C ILE A 104 9.93 -25.04 -2.98
N THR A 105 9.09 -25.97 -3.43
CA THR A 105 7.64 -25.94 -3.20
C THR A 105 7.26 -27.12 -2.33
N VAL A 106 6.41 -26.88 -1.32
CA VAL A 106 5.90 -27.94 -0.45
C VAL A 106 4.38 -27.94 -0.52
N TYR A 107 3.79 -29.13 -0.64
CA TYR A 107 2.35 -29.31 -0.59
C TYR A 107 2.02 -30.68 0.00
N GLY A 108 1.23 -30.70 1.07
CA GLY A 108 0.90 -31.92 1.79
C GLY A 108 2.16 -32.70 2.21
N GLN A 109 2.31 -33.91 1.71
CA GLN A 109 3.40 -34.84 2.06
C GLN A 109 4.54 -34.87 1.02
N GLN A 110 4.64 -33.86 0.16
CA GLN A 110 5.64 -33.82 -0.90
C GLN A 110 6.37 -32.48 -0.95
N ALA A 111 7.64 -32.55 -1.33
CA ALA A 111 8.45 -31.39 -1.66
C ALA A 111 8.94 -31.50 -3.10
N ALA A 112 8.83 -30.41 -3.86
CA ALA A 112 9.42 -30.26 -5.18
C ALA A 112 10.60 -29.30 -5.11
N VAL A 113 11.72 -29.67 -5.72
CA VAL A 113 12.98 -28.92 -5.69
C VAL A 113 13.44 -28.69 -7.12
N TYR A 114 13.49 -27.44 -7.55
CA TYR A 114 14.05 -27.08 -8.84
C TYR A 114 15.58 -26.97 -8.77
N LEU A 115 16.25 -27.79 -9.57
CA LEU A 115 17.70 -27.81 -9.70
C LEU A 115 18.12 -27.05 -10.97
N LYS A 116 18.44 -25.76 -10.83
CA LYS A 116 18.81 -24.85 -11.93
C LYS A 116 19.93 -25.35 -12.86
N ASP A 117 21.02 -25.91 -12.35
CA ASP A 117 22.17 -26.32 -13.17
C ASP A 117 21.83 -27.56 -14.03
N SER A 118 20.96 -28.43 -13.51
CA SER A 118 20.50 -29.63 -14.20
C SER A 118 19.14 -29.48 -14.89
N ARG A 119 18.50 -28.32 -14.76
CA ARG A 119 17.21 -27.94 -15.37
C ARG A 119 16.12 -28.99 -15.16
N GLN A 120 15.92 -29.39 -13.91
CA GLN A 120 14.96 -30.43 -13.57
C GLN A 120 14.29 -30.16 -12.22
N VAL A 121 13.08 -30.67 -12.07
CA VAL A 121 12.37 -30.67 -10.79
C VAL A 121 12.47 -32.08 -10.19
N LEU A 122 12.99 -32.14 -8.97
CA LEU A 122 12.97 -33.36 -8.14
C LEU A 122 11.75 -33.33 -7.23
N VAL A 123 10.99 -34.42 -7.18
CA VAL A 123 9.89 -34.62 -6.24
C VAL A 123 10.34 -35.61 -5.16
N LEU A 124 10.23 -35.18 -3.91
CA LEU A 124 10.62 -35.91 -2.71
C LEU A 124 9.39 -36.19 -1.85
N SER A 125 9.40 -37.33 -1.15
CA SER A 125 8.38 -37.67 -0.16
C SER A 125 8.55 -36.87 1.15
N ASN A 126 7.61 -37.02 2.09
CA ASN A 126 7.71 -36.50 3.46
C ASN A 126 8.81 -37.15 4.32
N ARG A 127 9.62 -38.04 3.74
CA ARG A 127 10.85 -38.60 4.34
C ARG A 127 12.10 -38.27 3.51
N LEU A 128 11.97 -37.33 2.58
CA LEU A 128 12.99 -36.95 1.62
C LEU A 128 13.47 -38.10 0.71
N GLU A 129 12.60 -39.09 0.48
CA GLU A 129 12.88 -40.15 -0.49
C GLU A 129 12.55 -39.65 -1.90
N HIS A 130 13.46 -39.87 -2.85
CA HIS A 130 13.26 -39.48 -4.25
C HIS A 130 12.12 -40.28 -4.89
N GLN A 131 11.12 -39.56 -5.42
CA GLN A 131 9.94 -40.16 -6.06
C GLN A 131 9.95 -39.96 -7.58
N GLN A 132 10.27 -38.76 -8.05
CA GLN A 132 10.21 -38.40 -9.46
C GLN A 132 11.26 -37.34 -9.82
N GLN A 133 11.73 -37.38 -11.06
CA GLN A 133 12.60 -36.38 -11.66
C GLN A 133 12.03 -35.97 -13.00
N ILE A 134 11.79 -34.68 -13.19
CA ILE A 134 11.08 -34.13 -14.35
C ILE A 134 12.00 -33.13 -15.05
N PRO A 135 12.44 -33.40 -16.30
CA PRO A 135 13.27 -32.47 -17.04
C PRO A 135 12.43 -31.26 -17.52
N LEU A 136 13.04 -30.07 -17.50
CA LEU A 136 12.46 -28.85 -18.08
C LEU A 136 13.12 -28.51 -19.42
N PRO A 137 12.41 -27.79 -20.30
CA PRO A 137 12.97 -27.25 -21.53
C PRO A 137 14.20 -26.37 -21.31
N GLU A 138 15.08 -26.27 -22.31
CA GLU A 138 16.35 -25.54 -22.19
C GLU A 138 16.18 -24.02 -21.97
N ASP A 139 15.08 -23.47 -22.44
CA ASP A 139 14.69 -22.06 -22.35
C ASP A 139 13.79 -21.76 -21.15
N ALA A 140 13.48 -22.77 -20.31
CA ALA A 140 12.64 -22.59 -19.14
C ALA A 140 13.37 -21.78 -18.06
N ASP A 141 12.81 -20.62 -17.73
CA ASP A 141 13.30 -19.78 -16.65
C ASP A 141 12.29 -19.67 -15.50
N HIS A 142 12.82 -19.54 -14.29
CA HIS A 142 12.07 -19.37 -13.03
C HIS A 142 10.80 -20.25 -12.91
N PRO A 143 10.93 -21.59 -12.95
CA PRO A 143 9.77 -22.47 -12.89
C PRO A 143 9.13 -22.45 -11.50
N VAL A 144 7.80 -22.47 -11.49
CA VAL A 144 7.00 -22.61 -10.28
C VAL A 144 6.20 -23.89 -10.34
N VAL A 145 6.34 -24.72 -9.30
CA VAL A 145 5.69 -26.03 -9.23
C VAL A 145 4.35 -25.90 -8.51
N SER A 146 3.33 -26.57 -9.03
CA SER A 146 2.08 -26.86 -8.33
C SER A 146 1.97 -28.37 -8.15
N LEU A 147 2.29 -28.83 -6.95
CA LEU A 147 2.16 -30.24 -6.57
C LEU A 147 0.69 -30.68 -6.52
N LYS A 148 -0.23 -29.79 -6.10
CA LYS A 148 -1.68 -30.04 -6.09
C LYS A 148 -2.22 -30.36 -7.48
N ASN A 149 -1.83 -29.57 -8.48
CA ASN A 149 -2.35 -29.69 -9.84
C ASN A 149 -1.46 -30.58 -10.73
N GLY A 150 -0.32 -31.05 -10.23
CA GLY A 150 0.67 -31.81 -10.99
C GLY A 150 1.24 -31.02 -12.16
N LYS A 151 1.45 -29.71 -11.99
CA LYS A 151 1.89 -28.79 -13.06
C LYS A 151 3.20 -28.09 -12.69
N ILE A 152 3.98 -27.76 -13.72
CA ILE A 152 5.11 -26.84 -13.62
C ILE A 152 4.87 -25.67 -14.58
N TYR A 153 4.77 -24.47 -14.03
CA TYR A 153 4.64 -23.24 -14.79
C TYR A 153 6.02 -22.65 -15.00
N TYR A 154 6.32 -22.13 -16.17
CA TYR A 154 7.63 -21.56 -16.46
C TYR A 154 7.53 -20.51 -17.57
N CYS A 155 8.52 -19.63 -17.62
CA CYS A 155 8.60 -18.59 -18.63
C CYS A 155 9.54 -18.99 -19.77
N VAL A 156 9.19 -18.54 -20.97
CA VAL A 156 10.07 -18.44 -22.14
C VAL A 156 9.83 -17.07 -22.77
N PRO A 157 10.67 -16.58 -23.70
CA PRO A 157 10.50 -15.25 -24.30
C PRO A 157 9.07 -15.01 -24.81
N GLY A 158 8.41 -13.98 -24.28
CA GLY A 158 7.05 -13.57 -24.64
C GLY A 158 5.91 -14.50 -24.18
N GLN A 159 6.19 -15.56 -23.43
CA GLN A 159 5.17 -16.57 -23.08
C GLN A 159 5.33 -17.12 -21.67
N VAL A 160 4.18 -17.40 -21.05
CA VAL A 160 4.08 -18.29 -19.89
C VAL A 160 3.56 -19.62 -20.39
N ARG A 161 4.25 -20.70 -20.00
CA ARG A 161 3.94 -22.08 -20.39
C ARG A 161 3.61 -22.90 -19.15
N VAL A 162 2.87 -23.99 -19.39
CA VAL A 162 2.56 -25.00 -18.39
C VAL A 162 3.05 -26.35 -18.89
N LEU A 163 3.72 -27.11 -18.03
CA LEU A 163 4.13 -28.48 -18.25
C LEU A 163 3.35 -29.38 -17.29
N ASP A 164 2.80 -30.46 -17.82
CA ASP A 164 2.14 -31.50 -17.05
C ASP A 164 3.17 -32.52 -16.53
N MET A 165 3.24 -32.70 -15.21
CA MET A 165 4.27 -33.51 -14.56
C MET A 165 4.15 -35.01 -14.83
N GLU A 166 2.95 -35.49 -15.16
CA GLU A 166 2.68 -36.91 -15.44
C GLU A 166 3.06 -37.27 -16.88
N THR A 167 2.62 -36.44 -17.83
CA THR A 167 2.79 -36.68 -19.27
C THR A 167 4.07 -36.07 -19.85
N GLY A 168 4.66 -35.08 -19.16
CA GLY A 168 5.77 -34.26 -19.67
C GLY A 168 5.37 -33.32 -20.81
N PHE A 169 4.07 -33.22 -21.14
CA PHE A 169 3.59 -32.37 -22.23
C PHE A 169 3.58 -30.90 -21.80
N SER A 170 4.09 -30.02 -22.67
CA SER A 170 4.05 -28.58 -22.44
C SER A 170 3.13 -27.84 -23.41
N ALA A 171 2.27 -26.99 -22.85
CA ALA A 171 1.34 -26.12 -23.57
C ALA A 171 1.63 -24.63 -23.31
N LEU A 172 1.17 -23.78 -24.23
CA LEU A 172 1.08 -22.34 -24.02
C LEU A 172 -0.04 -22.05 -23.02
N LEU A 173 0.26 -21.32 -21.95
CA LEU A 173 -0.75 -20.82 -21.01
C LEU A 173 -1.17 -19.40 -21.39
N ARG A 174 -0.18 -18.52 -21.65
CA ARG A 174 -0.43 -17.12 -22.03
C ARG A 174 0.68 -16.59 -22.92
N SER A 175 0.30 -15.76 -23.90
CA SER A 175 1.24 -14.97 -24.71
C SER A 175 1.15 -13.50 -24.35
N PHE A 176 2.32 -12.86 -24.27
CA PHE A 176 2.49 -11.43 -24.00
C PHE A 176 3.04 -10.64 -25.20
N GLY A 177 3.35 -11.32 -26.30
CA GLY A 177 4.00 -10.69 -27.45
C GLY A 177 5.50 -10.55 -27.23
N GLU A 178 6.02 -9.31 -27.34
CA GLU A 178 7.41 -8.99 -27.04
C GLU A 178 7.61 -8.76 -25.53
N GLY A 179 8.78 -9.14 -25.00
CA GLY A 179 9.14 -9.01 -23.58
C GLY A 179 9.54 -10.33 -22.92
N GLN A 180 10.10 -10.26 -21.72
CA GLN A 180 10.47 -11.40 -20.89
C GLN A 180 9.54 -11.46 -19.67
N PRO A 181 8.51 -12.32 -19.70
CA PRO A 181 7.70 -12.54 -18.51
C PRO A 181 8.53 -13.28 -17.45
N GLU A 182 8.24 -13.00 -16.18
CA GLU A 182 8.78 -13.70 -15.02
C GLU A 182 7.61 -14.11 -14.12
N ILE A 183 7.56 -15.37 -13.68
CA ILE A 183 6.60 -15.77 -12.65
C ILE A 183 7.21 -15.42 -11.30
N THR A 184 6.59 -14.49 -10.59
CA THR A 184 7.05 -14.00 -9.28
C THR A 184 6.35 -14.68 -8.11
N GLY A 185 5.34 -15.50 -8.37
CA GLY A 185 4.63 -16.24 -7.33
C GLY A 185 3.52 -17.14 -7.85
N SER A 186 3.12 -18.10 -7.02
CA SER A 186 1.99 -19.00 -7.24
C SER A 186 1.17 -19.07 -5.96
N TYR A 187 -0.15 -19.01 -6.13
CA TYR A 187 -1.11 -18.88 -5.03
C TYR A 187 -2.24 -19.90 -5.20
N PHE A 188 -2.83 -20.30 -4.08
CA PHE A 188 -3.82 -21.39 -4.03
C PHE A 188 -3.31 -22.65 -4.74
N ASP A 189 -2.01 -22.92 -4.56
CA ASP A 189 -1.28 -24.02 -5.17
C ASP A 189 -1.38 -24.04 -6.70
N GLY A 190 -1.17 -22.90 -7.34
CA GLY A 190 -1.08 -22.81 -8.80
C GLY A 190 -2.40 -22.59 -9.52
N ASP A 191 -3.47 -22.23 -8.80
CA ASP A 191 -4.70 -21.75 -9.42
C ASP A 191 -4.56 -20.30 -9.89
N VAL A 192 -3.71 -19.50 -9.21
CA VAL A 192 -3.38 -18.12 -9.57
C VAL A 192 -1.86 -17.96 -9.62
N LEU A 193 -1.37 -17.36 -10.70
CA LEU A 193 0.04 -17.03 -10.90
C LEU A 193 0.23 -15.52 -10.91
N ALA A 194 1.28 -15.04 -10.24
CA ALA A 194 1.76 -13.67 -10.39
C ALA A 194 2.85 -13.64 -11.46
N CYS A 195 2.68 -12.77 -12.44
CA CYS A 195 3.60 -12.58 -13.55
C CYS A 195 4.03 -11.12 -13.64
N ARG A 196 5.33 -10.86 -13.68
CA ARG A 196 5.90 -9.55 -13.98
C ARG A 196 6.40 -9.54 -15.43
N MET A 197 6.28 -8.40 -16.11
CA MET A 197 6.81 -8.20 -17.47
C MET A 197 8.04 -7.31 -17.39
N ASP A 198 9.19 -7.82 -17.83
CA ASP A 198 10.47 -7.09 -17.83
C ASP A 198 10.73 -6.40 -16.45
N ASP A 199 11.30 -5.20 -16.45
CA ASP A 199 11.55 -4.41 -15.24
C ASP A 199 10.30 -3.66 -14.72
N SER A 200 9.10 -4.05 -15.15
CA SER A 200 7.86 -3.41 -14.71
C SER A 200 7.62 -3.63 -13.22
N GLN A 201 7.26 -2.57 -12.51
CA GLN A 201 6.82 -2.69 -11.12
C GLN A 201 5.41 -3.31 -10.99
N LYS A 202 4.69 -3.46 -12.10
CA LYS A 202 3.33 -4.03 -12.09
C LYS A 202 3.37 -5.55 -12.21
N VAL A 203 2.78 -6.21 -11.20
CA VAL A 203 2.50 -7.64 -11.21
C VAL A 203 1.12 -7.88 -11.81
N LEU A 204 1.06 -8.73 -12.82
CA LEU A 204 -0.16 -9.22 -13.42
C LEU A 204 -0.53 -10.59 -12.84
N TYR A 205 -1.75 -10.70 -12.31
CA TYR A 205 -2.26 -11.96 -11.80
C TYR A 205 -3.07 -12.68 -12.89
N ILE A 206 -2.75 -13.94 -13.14
CA ILE A 206 -3.37 -14.76 -14.19
C ILE A 206 -3.84 -16.10 -13.63
N SER A 207 -4.91 -16.64 -14.20
CA SER A 207 -5.36 -18.00 -13.91
C SER A 207 -4.31 -19.03 -14.35
N GLY A 208 -3.91 -19.94 -13.47
CA GLY A 208 -3.01 -21.05 -13.81
C GLY A 208 -3.62 -22.07 -14.79
N GLU A 209 -4.96 -22.10 -14.89
CA GLU A 209 -5.67 -22.97 -15.81
C GLU A 209 -5.85 -22.34 -17.21
N THR A 210 -6.25 -21.06 -17.26
CA THR A 210 -6.69 -20.42 -18.50
C THR A 210 -5.76 -19.32 -19.02
N GLY A 211 -4.82 -18.86 -18.20
CA GLY A 211 -3.95 -17.72 -18.51
C GLY A 211 -4.66 -16.36 -18.51
N GLN A 212 -5.96 -16.28 -18.23
CA GLN A 212 -6.70 -15.02 -18.25
C GLN A 212 -6.35 -14.13 -17.05
N THR A 213 -6.30 -12.80 -17.27
CA THR A 213 -6.06 -11.81 -16.21
C THR A 213 -7.19 -11.79 -15.18
N THR A 214 -6.84 -11.66 -13.91
CA THR A 214 -7.79 -11.50 -12.81
C THR A 214 -7.96 -10.01 -12.43
N GLY A 215 -9.01 -9.36 -12.94
CA GLY A 215 -9.54 -8.06 -12.47
C GLY A 215 -8.75 -6.78 -12.80
N GLU A 216 -9.43 -5.63 -12.73
CA GLU A 216 -8.87 -4.28 -12.85
C GLU A 216 -9.43 -3.40 -11.72
N GLY A 217 -8.64 -2.46 -11.19
CA GLY A 217 -9.12 -1.34 -10.36
C GLY A 217 -8.62 -1.28 -8.90
N VAL A 218 -8.14 -2.39 -8.35
CA VAL A 218 -7.48 -2.47 -7.03
C VAL A 218 -6.07 -2.99 -7.23
N GLU A 219 -5.08 -2.31 -6.67
CA GLU A 219 -3.69 -2.74 -6.74
C GLU A 219 -3.42 -3.78 -5.64
N LEU A 220 -3.02 -4.98 -6.01
CA LEU A 220 -2.61 -6.02 -5.07
C LEU A 220 -1.11 -5.85 -4.76
N LEU A 221 -0.80 -5.50 -3.51
CA LEU A 221 0.57 -5.23 -3.05
C LEU A 221 1.28 -6.51 -2.59
N SER A 222 0.55 -7.40 -1.91
CA SER A 222 1.05 -8.72 -1.52
C SER A 222 -0.10 -9.70 -1.34
N LEU A 223 0.19 -10.99 -1.50
CA LEU A 223 -0.76 -12.08 -1.32
C LEU A 223 -0.06 -13.25 -0.64
N SER A 224 -0.74 -13.85 0.33
CA SER A 224 -0.38 -15.08 1.00
C SER A 224 -1.60 -15.98 1.02
N THR A 225 -1.42 -17.27 0.76
CA THR A 225 -2.53 -18.22 0.68
C THR A 225 -2.17 -19.51 1.40
N TRP A 226 -3.16 -20.13 2.03
CA TRP A 226 -3.05 -21.47 2.59
C TRP A 226 -4.39 -22.17 2.40
N GLN A 227 -4.41 -23.27 1.66
CA GLN A 227 -5.64 -23.96 1.27
C GLN A 227 -6.64 -22.97 0.63
N ALA A 228 -7.81 -22.75 1.25
CA ALA A 228 -8.79 -21.77 0.81
C ALA A 228 -8.61 -20.39 1.45
N GLN A 229 -7.81 -20.24 2.51
CA GLN A 229 -7.59 -18.98 3.20
C GLN A 229 -6.62 -18.10 2.44
N TYR A 230 -6.81 -16.80 2.56
CA TYR A 230 -5.88 -15.82 2.04
C TYR A 230 -5.76 -14.62 2.97
N TYR A 231 -4.58 -14.02 2.91
CA TYR A 231 -4.32 -12.67 3.39
C TYR A 231 -3.69 -11.89 2.25
N CYS A 232 -4.16 -10.67 2.01
CA CYS A 232 -3.54 -9.79 1.05
C CYS A 232 -3.46 -8.35 1.54
N ARG A 233 -2.45 -7.65 1.05
CA ARG A 233 -2.41 -6.19 1.14
C ARG A 233 -2.88 -5.64 -0.19
N ILE A 234 -3.87 -4.77 -0.16
CA ILE A 234 -4.36 -4.07 -1.34
C ILE A 234 -4.21 -2.57 -1.17
N ARG A 235 -4.04 -1.86 -2.28
CA ARG A 235 -4.22 -0.42 -2.35
C ARG A 235 -5.45 -0.12 -3.19
N ASP A 236 -6.44 0.44 -2.53
CA ASP A 236 -7.68 0.88 -3.13
C ASP A 236 -7.75 2.41 -3.09
N GLY A 237 -7.17 3.04 -4.11
CA GLY A 237 -7.06 4.50 -4.18
C GLY A 237 -5.97 4.98 -3.23
N ALA A 238 -6.29 5.92 -2.34
CA ALA A 238 -5.37 6.43 -1.34
C ALA A 238 -5.22 5.51 -0.10
N VAL A 239 -6.03 4.44 0.00
CA VAL A 239 -6.11 3.60 1.20
C VAL A 239 -5.43 2.27 0.95
N GLU A 240 -4.46 1.94 1.79
CA GLU A 240 -3.97 0.56 1.91
C GLU A 240 -4.82 -0.22 2.92
N GLN A 241 -5.18 -1.45 2.57
CA GLN A 241 -6.01 -2.32 3.40
C GLN A 241 -5.37 -3.70 3.52
N GLN A 242 -5.50 -4.29 4.71
CA GLN A 242 -5.06 -5.65 5.01
C GLN A 242 -6.30 -6.54 4.99
N VAL A 243 -6.48 -7.27 3.91
CA VAL A 243 -7.70 -8.06 3.67
C VAL A 243 -7.43 -9.51 4.00
N VAL A 244 -8.34 -10.12 4.74
CA VAL A 244 -8.35 -11.56 5.02
C VAL A 244 -9.67 -12.16 4.57
N GLY A 245 -9.64 -13.42 4.15
CA GLY A 245 -10.85 -14.15 3.84
C GLY A 245 -10.58 -15.59 3.43
N THR A 246 -11.63 -16.23 2.95
CA THR A 246 -11.56 -17.56 2.33
C THR A 246 -12.09 -17.51 0.91
N ARG A 247 -11.62 -18.42 0.07
CA ARG A 247 -12.06 -18.57 -1.31
C ARG A 247 -13.56 -18.86 -1.35
N GLY A 248 -14.32 -17.91 -1.90
CA GLY A 248 -15.79 -17.98 -1.97
C GLY A 248 -16.52 -17.60 -0.67
N GLY A 249 -15.80 -17.21 0.37
CA GLY A 249 -16.34 -16.66 1.60
C GLY A 249 -16.40 -15.13 1.60
N GLU A 250 -16.84 -14.57 2.73
CA GLU A 250 -16.78 -13.12 2.96
C GLU A 250 -15.34 -12.69 3.29
N ALA A 251 -15.00 -11.48 2.86
CA ALA A 251 -13.72 -10.85 3.13
C ALA A 251 -13.85 -9.80 4.22
N GLN A 252 -12.83 -9.67 5.05
CA GLN A 252 -12.76 -8.71 6.15
C GLN A 252 -11.46 -7.90 6.06
N CYS A 253 -11.45 -6.73 6.68
CA CYS A 253 -10.27 -5.90 6.82
C CYS A 253 -9.71 -6.05 8.23
N PHE A 254 -8.40 -6.27 8.35
CA PHE A 254 -7.67 -6.17 9.59
C PHE A 254 -7.39 -4.69 9.91
N THR A 255 -7.72 -4.26 11.12
CA THR A 255 -7.72 -2.84 11.54
C THR A 255 -6.78 -2.54 12.71
N GLY A 256 -5.93 -3.49 13.10
CA GLY A 256 -4.90 -3.24 14.11
C GLY A 256 -3.89 -2.18 13.67
N ASP A 257 -3.28 -1.49 14.64
CA ASP A 257 -2.18 -0.57 14.35
C ASP A 257 -0.93 -1.36 13.95
N LEU A 258 -0.46 -1.10 12.73
CA LEU A 258 0.67 -1.77 12.10
C LEU A 258 1.90 -0.86 11.99
N THR A 259 1.85 0.33 12.59
CA THR A 259 2.94 1.32 12.50
C THR A 259 4.24 0.75 13.09
N GLY A 260 5.29 0.70 12.27
CA GLY A 260 6.60 0.16 12.67
C GLY A 260 6.61 -1.35 12.90
N LYS A 261 5.65 -2.09 12.32
CA LYS A 261 5.56 -3.55 12.44
C LYS A 261 5.77 -4.25 11.10
N THR A 262 6.56 -5.32 11.12
CA THR A 262 6.61 -6.29 10.02
C THR A 262 5.46 -7.30 10.16
N LEU A 263 4.87 -7.71 9.04
CA LEU A 263 3.70 -8.60 8.99
C LEU A 263 4.07 -9.96 8.42
N PHE A 264 3.66 -11.03 9.11
CA PHE A 264 3.86 -12.42 8.69
C PHE A 264 2.50 -13.15 8.73
N PRO A 265 1.84 -13.34 7.59
CA PRO A 265 0.63 -14.15 7.54
C PRO A 265 0.98 -15.62 7.83
N VAL A 266 0.43 -16.16 8.91
CA VAL A 266 0.63 -17.55 9.37
C VAL A 266 -0.70 -18.30 9.26
N LEU A 267 -1.16 -18.40 8.02
CA LEU A 267 -2.52 -18.85 7.70
C LEU A 267 -2.79 -20.31 8.10
N SER A 268 -1.75 -21.13 8.28
CA SER A 268 -1.89 -22.48 8.83
C SER A 268 -2.44 -22.50 10.26
N LEU A 269 -2.23 -21.44 11.05
CA LEU A 269 -2.87 -21.20 12.35
C LEU A 269 -4.06 -20.24 12.26
N ASN A 270 -4.54 -19.94 11.05
CA ASN A 270 -5.53 -18.88 10.81
C ASN A 270 -5.08 -17.53 11.41
N GLY A 271 -3.77 -17.25 11.40
CA GLY A 271 -3.21 -16.14 12.16
C GLY A 271 -2.51 -15.10 11.31
N LEU A 272 -2.45 -13.87 11.83
CA LEU A 272 -1.53 -12.82 11.39
C LEU A 272 -0.56 -12.55 12.53
N LEU A 273 0.72 -12.77 12.27
CA LEU A 273 1.78 -12.42 13.20
C LEU A 273 2.34 -11.05 12.85
N THR A 274 2.49 -10.20 13.87
CA THR A 274 3.19 -8.92 13.73
C THR A 274 4.45 -8.93 14.59
N CYS A 275 5.51 -8.29 14.09
CA CYS A 275 6.77 -8.11 14.82
C CYS A 275 7.09 -6.62 14.92
N GLN A 276 7.24 -6.10 16.12
CA GLN A 276 7.72 -4.73 16.33
C GLN A 276 9.23 -4.68 16.09
N GLU A 277 9.69 -3.92 15.10
CA GLU A 277 11.09 -3.99 14.64
C GLU A 277 12.11 -3.59 15.73
N ASP A 278 11.81 -2.56 16.53
CA ASP A 278 12.72 -2.06 17.56
C ASP A 278 12.81 -2.93 18.81
N SER A 279 11.71 -3.60 19.17
CA SER A 279 11.61 -4.36 20.43
C SER A 279 11.56 -5.88 20.23
N GLN A 280 11.42 -6.36 18.99
CA GLN A 280 11.24 -7.77 18.65
C GLN A 280 10.11 -8.42 19.47
N VAL A 281 9.04 -7.66 19.70
CA VAL A 281 7.81 -8.19 20.32
C VAL A 281 6.93 -8.76 19.22
N LEU A 282 6.55 -10.01 19.40
CA LEU A 282 5.68 -10.76 18.53
C LEU A 282 4.25 -10.75 19.09
N GLU A 283 3.28 -10.40 18.24
CA GLU A 283 1.85 -10.38 18.56
C GLU A 283 1.10 -11.20 17.51
N LEU A 284 0.45 -12.28 17.96
CA LEU A 284 -0.33 -13.17 17.12
C LEU A 284 -1.81 -12.80 17.22
N TYR A 285 -2.42 -12.54 16.07
CA TYR A 285 -3.84 -12.26 15.93
C TYR A 285 -4.53 -13.43 15.24
N ASP A 286 -5.64 -13.88 15.79
CA ASP A 286 -6.51 -14.85 15.14
C ASP A 286 -7.41 -14.13 14.13
N LEU A 287 -7.40 -14.60 12.89
CA LEU A 287 -8.05 -13.96 11.75
C LEU A 287 -9.52 -14.37 11.55
N GLU A 288 -10.06 -15.24 12.40
CA GLU A 288 -11.49 -15.53 12.44
C GLU A 288 -12.20 -14.71 13.53
N SER A 289 -11.68 -14.71 14.75
CA SER A 289 -12.23 -13.93 15.86
C SER A 289 -11.79 -12.47 15.85
N GLY A 290 -10.71 -12.14 15.15
CA GLY A 290 -10.12 -10.81 15.11
C GLY A 290 -9.46 -10.39 16.41
N LYS A 291 -9.11 -11.32 17.29
CA LYS A 291 -8.50 -11.02 18.60
C LYS A 291 -7.02 -11.31 18.60
N MET A 292 -6.26 -10.53 19.37
CA MET A 292 -4.90 -10.93 19.74
C MET A 292 -5.00 -12.12 20.69
N THR A 293 -4.37 -13.24 20.35
CA THR A 293 -4.42 -14.48 21.12
C THR A 293 -3.18 -14.65 21.97
N SER A 294 -2.02 -14.27 21.45
CA SER A 294 -0.73 -14.51 22.10
C SER A 294 0.28 -13.39 21.85
N ARG A 295 1.18 -13.21 22.81
CA ARG A 295 2.25 -12.21 22.73
C ARG A 295 3.52 -12.70 23.41
N VAL A 296 4.67 -12.48 22.77
CA VAL A 296 5.97 -12.86 23.32
C VAL A 296 7.06 -11.85 22.95
N ASP A 297 8.00 -11.60 23.86
CA ASP A 297 9.21 -10.83 23.62
C ASP A 297 10.33 -11.80 23.22
N VAL A 298 10.85 -11.66 21.99
CA VAL A 298 11.95 -12.48 21.46
C VAL A 298 13.25 -11.71 21.27
N SER A 299 13.38 -10.53 21.89
CA SER A 299 14.59 -9.71 21.78
C SER A 299 15.92 -10.44 22.07
N PRO A 300 16.02 -11.41 23.01
CA PRO A 300 17.27 -12.15 23.20
C PRO A 300 17.69 -13.03 22.03
N ALA A 301 16.77 -13.36 21.11
CA ALA A 301 17.01 -14.20 19.93
C ALA A 301 17.45 -13.39 18.69
N GLY A 302 17.48 -12.06 18.77
CA GLY A 302 17.90 -11.19 17.68
C GLY A 302 16.78 -10.89 16.69
N LYS A 303 17.12 -10.73 15.41
CA LYS A 303 16.20 -10.29 14.35
C LYS A 303 15.40 -11.45 13.79
N LEU A 304 14.07 -11.31 13.71
CA LEU A 304 13.22 -12.27 13.01
C LEU A 304 13.44 -12.20 11.49
N LEU A 305 13.75 -13.35 10.88
CA LEU A 305 13.97 -13.48 9.44
C LEU A 305 12.79 -14.14 8.72
N ARG A 306 12.23 -15.21 9.31
CA ARG A 306 11.16 -16.00 8.68
C ARG A 306 10.28 -16.67 9.72
N VAL A 307 9.01 -16.84 9.37
CA VAL A 307 8.01 -17.57 10.16
C VAL A 307 7.25 -18.54 9.27
N ASP A 308 6.94 -19.70 9.82
CA ASP A 308 5.98 -20.65 9.27
C ASP A 308 5.27 -21.39 10.43
N GLY A 309 4.13 -22.04 10.18
CA GLY A 309 3.34 -22.68 11.22
C GLY A 309 2.75 -24.03 10.81
N ASP A 310 2.68 -24.97 11.74
CA ASP A 310 2.13 -26.33 11.49
C ASP A 310 0.64 -26.48 11.87
N GLY A 311 0.00 -25.38 12.26
CA GLY A 311 -1.37 -25.34 12.77
C GLY A 311 -1.46 -25.39 14.31
N THR A 312 -0.37 -25.69 15.01
CA THR A 312 -0.29 -25.65 16.49
C THR A 312 0.86 -24.77 16.96
N PHE A 313 2.04 -24.95 16.39
CA PHE A 313 3.26 -24.23 16.71
C PHE A 313 3.67 -23.30 15.58
N LEU A 314 4.36 -22.23 15.95
CA LEU A 314 5.08 -21.36 15.03
C LEU A 314 6.57 -21.66 15.09
N TYR A 315 7.21 -21.75 13.93
CA TYR A 315 8.65 -21.86 13.81
C TYR A 315 9.22 -20.51 13.38
N LEU A 316 10.24 -20.05 14.10
CA LEU A 316 10.83 -18.72 13.96
C LEU A 316 12.31 -18.87 13.61
N LEU A 317 12.70 -18.45 12.41
CA LEU A 317 14.12 -18.32 12.07
C LEU A 317 14.60 -16.95 12.51
N MET A 318 15.52 -16.94 13.47
CA MET A 318 16.06 -15.72 14.07
C MET A 318 17.55 -15.60 13.78
N GLU A 319 18.05 -14.38 13.64
CA GLU A 319 19.48 -14.09 13.47
C GLU A 319 20.01 -13.26 14.65
N GLN A 320 21.06 -13.78 15.28
CA GLN A 320 21.77 -13.15 16.38
C GLN A 320 23.26 -13.21 16.13
N ASP A 321 23.93 -12.06 16.10
CA ASP A 321 25.38 -11.94 15.89
C ASP A 321 25.91 -12.69 14.65
N GLY A 322 25.09 -12.73 13.58
CA GLY A 322 25.38 -13.43 12.33
C GLY A 322 25.12 -14.94 12.35
N ALA A 323 24.65 -15.50 13.47
CA ALA A 323 24.23 -16.90 13.57
C ALA A 323 22.70 -17.01 13.46
N LYS A 324 22.25 -17.92 12.58
CA LYS A 324 20.83 -18.23 12.39
C LYS A 324 20.41 -19.41 13.26
N ASN A 325 19.35 -19.21 14.04
CA ASN A 325 18.80 -20.20 14.96
C ASN A 325 17.31 -20.39 14.70
N LEU A 326 16.85 -21.64 14.78
CA LEU A 326 15.43 -21.97 14.66
C LEU A 326 14.81 -22.13 16.04
N TYR A 327 13.71 -21.43 16.29
CA TYR A 327 12.92 -21.56 17.51
C TYR A 327 11.53 -22.10 17.18
N ARG A 328 10.94 -22.84 18.12
CA ARG A 328 9.54 -23.25 18.10
C ARG A 328 8.79 -22.52 19.20
N TRP A 329 7.77 -21.76 18.84
CA TRP A 329 6.88 -21.05 19.73
C TRP A 329 5.53 -21.77 19.81
N ASP A 330 5.09 -21.97 21.05
CA ASP A 330 3.77 -22.43 21.47
C ASP A 330 2.92 -21.22 21.92
N PRO A 331 1.99 -20.72 21.06
CA PRO A 331 1.19 -19.55 21.39
C PRO A 331 0.31 -19.74 22.62
N GLU A 332 -0.14 -20.96 22.93
CA GLU A 332 -1.03 -21.23 24.07
C GLU A 332 -0.35 -20.99 25.42
N LYS A 333 0.98 -21.06 25.46
CA LYS A 333 1.78 -20.79 26.67
C LYS A 333 2.08 -19.31 26.91
N THR A 334 1.79 -18.45 25.94
CA THR A 334 1.96 -17.00 26.05
C THR A 334 0.66 -16.27 25.70
N PRO A 335 -0.46 -16.60 26.36
CA PRO A 335 -1.77 -16.04 26.00
C PRO A 335 -1.89 -14.60 26.49
N VAL A 336 -2.77 -13.84 25.85
CA VAL A 336 -3.19 -12.51 26.31
C VAL A 336 -4.66 -12.50 26.73
N THR A 337 -5.04 -11.58 27.62
CA THR A 337 -6.42 -11.43 28.11
C THR A 337 -7.20 -10.31 27.41
N GLN A 338 -6.66 -9.79 26.31
CA GLN A 338 -7.24 -8.64 25.60
C GLN A 338 -8.53 -9.04 24.86
N GLN A 339 -9.51 -8.13 24.87
CA GLN A 339 -10.82 -8.34 24.23
C GLN A 339 -11.07 -7.47 22.99
N ALA A 340 -10.10 -6.63 22.62
CA ALA A 340 -10.21 -5.79 21.43
C ALA A 340 -10.38 -6.65 20.16
N LEU A 341 -11.25 -6.20 19.27
CA LEU A 341 -11.48 -6.79 17.95
C LEU A 341 -10.77 -5.94 16.90
N TYR A 342 -10.07 -6.62 16.01
CA TYR A 342 -9.22 -6.04 14.96
C TYR A 342 -9.67 -6.46 13.56
N LEU A 343 -10.89 -6.98 13.42
CA LEU A 343 -11.51 -7.25 12.13
C LEU A 343 -12.73 -6.36 11.97
N ALA A 344 -12.87 -5.81 10.78
CA ALA A 344 -14.01 -5.03 10.34
C ALA A 344 -14.51 -5.56 8.98
N PRO A 345 -15.76 -5.26 8.60
CA PRO A 345 -16.23 -5.53 7.25
C PRO A 345 -15.32 -4.89 6.19
N LEU A 346 -15.09 -5.60 5.08
CA LEU A 346 -14.44 -5.01 3.92
C LEU A 346 -15.46 -4.17 3.13
N TYR A 347 -15.31 -2.85 3.17
CA TYR A 347 -16.13 -1.95 2.38
C TYR A 347 -15.59 -1.81 0.96
N THR A 348 -16.51 -1.76 0.00
CA THR A 348 -16.22 -1.69 -1.43
C THR A 348 -17.10 -0.64 -2.08
N ARG A 349 -16.80 -0.24 -3.32
CA ARG A 349 -17.64 0.72 -4.04
C ARG A 349 -19.11 0.29 -4.13
N ASP A 350 -19.34 -1.02 -4.30
CA ASP A 350 -20.69 -1.59 -4.46
C ASP A 350 -21.38 -1.83 -3.11
N ASN A 351 -20.61 -1.91 -2.02
CA ASN A 351 -21.10 -2.04 -0.64
C ASN A 351 -20.26 -1.14 0.30
N PRO A 352 -20.48 0.18 0.26
CA PRO A 352 -19.68 1.13 1.00
C PRO A 352 -20.08 1.19 2.48
N ASP A 353 -19.24 1.80 3.31
CA ASP A 353 -19.56 2.09 4.71
C ASP A 353 -20.62 3.20 4.80
N THR A 354 -21.89 2.83 4.73
CA THR A 354 -22.98 3.82 4.74
C THR A 354 -23.06 4.62 6.03
N GLU A 355 -22.66 4.03 7.17
CA GLU A 355 -22.68 4.71 8.46
C GLU A 355 -21.50 5.70 8.56
N GLY A 356 -20.29 5.26 8.21
CA GLY A 356 -19.12 6.13 8.18
C GLY A 356 -19.25 7.27 7.15
N LEU A 357 -19.89 7.03 6.01
CA LEU A 357 -20.20 8.09 5.04
C LEU A 357 -21.20 9.12 5.59
N ALA A 358 -22.18 8.69 6.39
CA ALA A 358 -23.10 9.61 7.05
C ALA A 358 -22.40 10.46 8.13
N GLN A 359 -21.41 9.90 8.82
CA GLN A 359 -20.55 10.64 9.75
C GLN A 359 -19.68 11.66 9.01
N CYS A 360 -19.09 11.27 7.88
CA CYS A 360 -18.37 12.21 7.01
C CYS A 360 -19.27 13.37 6.55
N GLN A 361 -20.51 13.09 6.16
CA GLN A 361 -21.47 14.14 5.78
C GLN A 361 -21.78 15.09 6.95
N THR A 362 -21.92 14.56 8.17
CA THR A 362 -22.13 15.40 9.36
C THR A 362 -20.94 16.35 9.59
N ARG A 363 -19.71 15.84 9.45
CA ARG A 363 -18.49 16.66 9.54
C ARG A 363 -18.42 17.72 8.43
N ILE A 364 -18.79 17.35 7.20
CA ILE A 364 -18.88 18.28 6.07
C ILE A 364 -19.84 19.44 6.39
N ASP A 365 -21.03 19.14 6.93
CA ASP A 365 -22.02 20.16 7.29
C ASP A 365 -21.51 21.12 8.38
N GLU A 366 -20.71 20.63 9.33
CA GLU A 366 -20.05 21.43 10.36
C GLU A 366 -18.98 22.36 9.78
N LEU A 367 -18.12 21.86 8.89
CA LEU A 367 -17.11 22.66 8.19
C LEU A 367 -17.76 23.72 7.31
N ASN A 368 -18.79 23.36 6.54
CA ASN A 368 -19.54 24.28 5.69
C ASN A 368 -20.12 25.45 6.50
N ARG A 369 -20.73 25.15 7.66
CA ARG A 369 -21.29 26.17 8.57
C ARG A 369 -20.20 27.06 9.16
N THR A 370 -19.03 26.50 9.47
CA THR A 370 -17.94 27.21 10.15
C THR A 370 -17.22 28.16 9.21
N TYR A 371 -16.94 27.74 7.97
CA TYR A 371 -16.08 28.46 7.03
C TYR A 371 -16.82 29.13 5.86
N GLY A 372 -18.13 28.92 5.73
CA GLY A 372 -18.93 29.53 4.66
C GLY A 372 -18.61 28.99 3.25
N VAL A 373 -18.15 27.74 3.18
CA VAL A 373 -17.90 26.97 1.95
C VAL A 373 -18.99 25.91 1.77
N GLU A 374 -19.04 25.29 0.58
CA GLU A 374 -19.94 24.18 0.24
C GLU A 374 -19.09 22.97 -0.19
N ILE A 375 -18.54 22.26 0.79
CA ILE A 375 -17.86 20.98 0.62
C ILE A 375 -18.91 19.91 0.38
N ARG A 376 -18.66 19.01 -0.59
CA ARG A 376 -19.49 17.83 -0.83
C ARG A 376 -18.68 16.66 -1.39
N ILE A 377 -19.12 15.44 -1.11
CA ILE A 377 -18.63 14.22 -1.77
C ILE A 377 -19.30 14.15 -3.15
N SER A 378 -18.53 14.39 -4.21
CA SER A 378 -19.10 14.67 -5.53
C SER A 378 -19.67 13.41 -6.18
N GLN A 379 -20.90 13.52 -6.67
CA GLN A 379 -21.54 12.54 -7.53
C GLN A 379 -21.45 13.01 -8.99
N PRO A 380 -21.21 12.12 -9.99
CA PRO A 380 -21.09 12.48 -11.42
C PRO A 380 -22.23 13.35 -11.96
N GLU A 381 -23.43 13.17 -11.42
CA GLU A 381 -24.64 13.85 -11.89
C GLU A 381 -24.80 15.27 -11.30
N GLU A 382 -24.02 15.63 -10.28
CA GLU A 382 -24.23 16.85 -9.49
C GLU A 382 -23.22 17.98 -9.78
N VAL A 383 -22.18 17.70 -10.58
CA VAL A 383 -21.14 18.68 -10.90
C VAL A 383 -21.39 19.27 -12.29
N PRO A 384 -21.24 20.59 -12.46
CA PRO A 384 -21.42 21.23 -13.77
C PRO A 384 -20.41 20.72 -14.79
N GLY A 385 -20.85 20.33 -15.98
CA GLY A 385 -20.01 19.92 -17.12
C GLY A 385 -19.75 18.41 -17.24
N ASP A 386 -19.25 17.97 -18.40
CA ASP A 386 -18.95 16.56 -18.71
C ASP A 386 -17.52 16.19 -18.26
N TYR A 387 -17.21 16.43 -16.98
CA TYR A 387 -15.87 16.19 -16.43
C TYR A 387 -15.69 14.73 -16.01
N ALA A 388 -14.53 14.15 -16.33
CA ALA A 388 -14.18 12.80 -15.95
C ALA A 388 -13.59 12.77 -14.53
N TYR A 389 -14.39 12.32 -13.56
CA TYR A 389 -13.94 12.08 -12.19
C TYR A 389 -14.59 10.83 -11.60
N THR A 390 -14.00 10.32 -10.52
CA THR A 390 -14.49 9.17 -9.77
C THR A 390 -14.92 9.59 -8.37
N THR A 391 -16.11 9.20 -7.94
CA THR A 391 -16.59 9.42 -6.56
C THR A 391 -15.77 8.61 -5.56
N GLU A 392 -15.45 9.24 -4.43
CA GLU A 392 -14.84 8.53 -3.30
C GLU A 392 -15.91 7.89 -2.42
N TYR A 393 -15.64 6.67 -1.96
CA TYR A 393 -16.49 5.93 -1.03
C TYR A 393 -15.74 5.50 0.23
N GLN A 394 -14.40 5.61 0.24
CA GLN A 394 -13.58 5.19 1.36
C GLN A 394 -13.56 6.27 2.44
N VAL A 395 -14.18 5.95 3.59
CA VAL A 395 -14.29 6.86 4.75
C VAL A 395 -12.92 7.40 5.18
N ALA A 396 -11.92 6.52 5.34
CA ALA A 396 -10.58 6.93 5.75
C ALA A 396 -9.92 7.93 4.78
N ALA A 397 -10.16 7.80 3.47
CA ALA A 397 -9.65 8.74 2.47
C ALA A 397 -10.37 10.10 2.56
N ILE A 398 -11.69 10.07 2.75
CA ILE A 398 -12.52 11.27 2.91
C ILE A 398 -12.11 12.02 4.16
N GLU A 399 -12.00 11.35 5.31
CA GLU A 399 -11.62 11.98 6.58
C GLU A 399 -10.24 12.63 6.51
N LYS A 400 -9.24 11.93 5.97
CA LYS A 400 -7.90 12.50 5.76
C LYS A 400 -7.92 13.73 4.85
N THR A 401 -8.76 13.71 3.82
CA THR A 401 -8.92 14.86 2.90
C THR A 401 -9.61 16.02 3.61
N LEU A 402 -10.63 15.74 4.43
CA LEU A 402 -11.30 16.74 5.27
C LEU A 402 -10.36 17.36 6.31
N ASP A 403 -9.45 16.59 6.91
CA ASP A 403 -8.40 17.13 7.80
C ASP A 403 -7.53 18.16 7.08
N GLY A 404 -7.10 17.86 5.86
CA GLY A 404 -6.32 18.79 5.03
C GLY A 404 -7.10 20.04 4.63
N ILE A 405 -8.38 19.88 4.23
CA ILE A 405 -9.26 21.00 3.92
C ILE A 405 -9.46 21.89 5.15
N GLU A 406 -9.79 21.30 6.30
CA GLU A 406 -9.99 22.02 7.55
C GLU A 406 -8.73 22.77 7.96
N LYS A 407 -7.56 22.15 7.87
CA LYS A 407 -6.28 22.81 8.17
C LYS A 407 -6.06 24.05 7.29
N VAL A 408 -6.33 23.98 5.99
CA VAL A 408 -6.26 25.16 5.11
C VAL A 408 -7.28 26.21 5.53
N LEU A 409 -8.55 25.84 5.73
CA LEU A 409 -9.60 26.79 6.07
C LEU A 409 -9.38 27.47 7.43
N GLN A 410 -8.78 26.77 8.41
CA GLN A 410 -8.40 27.32 9.71
C GLN A 410 -7.34 28.42 9.62
N THR A 411 -6.47 28.39 8.59
CA THR A 411 -5.46 29.43 8.39
C THR A 411 -6.06 30.72 7.84
N LEU A 412 -7.19 30.64 7.14
CA LEU A 412 -7.78 31.76 6.43
C LEU A 412 -8.79 32.51 7.32
N PRO A 413 -9.02 33.81 7.09
CA PRO A 413 -10.08 34.54 7.80
C PRO A 413 -11.45 33.88 7.59
N ASN A 414 -12.29 33.79 8.63
CA ASN A 414 -13.61 33.12 8.55
C ASN A 414 -14.55 33.68 7.48
N TYR A 415 -14.31 34.91 7.02
CA TYR A 415 -15.10 35.57 5.97
C TYR A 415 -14.44 35.47 4.57
N PHE A 416 -13.32 34.78 4.45
CA PHE A 416 -12.51 34.67 3.22
C PHE A 416 -13.32 34.10 2.05
N ALA A 417 -14.02 32.98 2.24
CA ALA A 417 -14.80 32.32 1.20
C ALA A 417 -15.87 33.28 0.63
N THR A 418 -16.68 33.88 1.51
CA THR A 418 -17.71 34.85 1.13
C THR A 418 -17.13 36.08 0.41
N LYS A 419 -15.97 36.58 0.84
CA LYS A 419 -15.36 37.77 0.24
C LYS A 419 -14.69 37.48 -1.11
N SER A 420 -14.00 36.35 -1.23
CA SER A 420 -13.30 35.94 -2.46
C SER A 420 -14.26 35.70 -3.62
N THR A 421 -15.47 35.23 -3.36
CA THR A 421 -16.49 35.04 -4.40
C THR A 421 -17.38 36.27 -4.61
N GLY A 422 -17.23 37.33 -3.82
CA GLY A 422 -18.17 38.47 -3.83
C GLY A 422 -19.59 38.11 -3.33
N GLY A 423 -19.70 37.10 -2.46
CA GLY A 423 -20.93 36.69 -1.79
C GLY A 423 -21.67 35.53 -2.45
N VAL A 424 -21.13 34.92 -3.50
CA VAL A 424 -21.70 33.68 -4.09
C VAL A 424 -21.09 32.43 -3.46
N LYS A 425 -21.67 31.25 -3.75
CA LYS A 425 -21.22 29.99 -3.14
C LYS A 425 -19.90 29.52 -3.77
N MET A 426 -18.98 29.07 -2.93
CA MET A 426 -17.75 28.38 -3.32
C MET A 426 -17.92 26.89 -3.02
N TYR A 427 -17.76 26.05 -4.04
CA TYR A 427 -17.88 24.60 -3.91
C TYR A 427 -16.51 23.95 -3.84
N VAL A 428 -16.36 23.02 -2.89
CA VAL A 428 -15.19 22.15 -2.78
C VAL A 428 -15.65 20.71 -3.06
N GLU A 429 -15.24 20.20 -4.21
CA GLU A 429 -15.66 18.92 -4.77
C GLU A 429 -14.69 17.82 -4.34
N LEU A 430 -15.08 17.03 -3.34
CA LEU A 430 -14.31 15.87 -2.90
C LEU A 430 -14.50 14.72 -3.87
N VAL A 431 -13.42 14.34 -4.55
CA VAL A 431 -13.40 13.26 -5.53
C VAL A 431 -12.28 12.29 -5.21
N ARG A 432 -12.36 11.07 -5.71
CA ARG A 432 -11.26 10.11 -5.62
C ARG A 432 -10.13 10.46 -6.59
N SER A 433 -10.51 10.68 -7.83
CA SER A 433 -9.65 11.17 -8.91
C SER A 433 -10.43 12.11 -9.81
N VAL A 434 -9.71 12.99 -10.50
CA VAL A 434 -10.23 13.79 -11.60
C VAL A 434 -9.17 13.79 -12.71
N ASP A 435 -9.59 13.44 -13.92
CA ASP A 435 -8.71 13.44 -15.10
C ASP A 435 -8.77 14.80 -15.81
N THR A 436 -9.96 15.42 -15.83
CA THR A 436 -10.19 16.77 -16.35
C THR A 436 -11.33 17.42 -15.56
N PRO A 437 -11.20 18.67 -15.08
CA PRO A 437 -10.02 19.55 -15.16
C PRO A 437 -8.85 19.01 -14.33
N SER A 438 -7.65 19.61 -14.47
CA SER A 438 -6.55 19.32 -13.56
C SER A 438 -6.97 19.59 -12.10
N PRO A 439 -6.54 18.76 -11.13
CA PRO A 439 -6.70 19.03 -9.71
C PRO A 439 -6.34 20.48 -9.33
N GLY A 440 -7.06 21.05 -8.36
CA GLY A 440 -6.83 22.42 -7.90
C GLY A 440 -7.17 23.52 -8.92
N THR A 441 -7.67 23.18 -10.12
CA THR A 441 -8.16 24.16 -11.09
C THR A 441 -9.67 24.36 -10.91
N PRO A 442 -10.14 25.58 -10.59
CA PRO A 442 -11.56 25.81 -10.42
C PRO A 442 -12.31 25.75 -11.75
N VAL A 443 -13.47 25.10 -11.73
CA VAL A 443 -14.47 25.13 -12.80
C VAL A 443 -15.57 26.09 -12.43
N TRP A 444 -16.00 26.93 -13.37
CA TRP A 444 -17.02 27.94 -13.11
C TRP A 444 -18.38 27.51 -13.64
N SER A 445 -19.38 27.48 -12.77
CA SER A 445 -20.79 27.32 -13.14
C SER A 445 -21.53 28.62 -12.89
N GLY A 446 -21.73 29.38 -13.95
CA GLY A 446 -22.11 30.78 -13.84
C GLY A 446 -21.04 31.56 -13.08
N ARG A 447 -21.36 32.01 -11.86
CA ARG A 447 -20.42 32.73 -10.98
C ARG A 447 -19.84 31.87 -9.85
N ASN A 448 -20.33 30.65 -9.66
CA ASN A 448 -19.91 29.79 -8.56
C ASN A 448 -18.66 29.00 -8.99
N PRO A 449 -17.54 29.12 -8.28
CA PRO A 449 -16.38 28.26 -8.51
C PRO A 449 -16.57 26.89 -7.85
N HIS A 450 -16.13 25.84 -8.55
CA HIS A 450 -16.03 24.46 -8.11
C HIS A 450 -14.57 24.03 -8.11
N ILE A 451 -13.99 23.79 -6.93
CA ILE A 451 -12.59 23.38 -6.77
C ILE A 451 -12.57 21.88 -6.50
N PHE A 452 -11.96 21.08 -7.39
CA PHE A 452 -11.81 19.65 -7.20
C PHE A 452 -10.60 19.33 -6.32
N VAL A 453 -10.86 18.59 -5.24
CA VAL A 453 -9.85 18.13 -4.28
C VAL A 453 -9.83 16.60 -4.30
N PRO A 454 -8.88 15.98 -5.02
CA PRO A 454 -8.78 14.53 -5.07
C PRO A 454 -8.23 13.94 -3.78
N THR A 455 -8.83 12.85 -3.29
CA THR A 455 -8.37 12.12 -2.09
C THR A 455 -7.03 11.42 -2.30
N MET A 456 -6.67 11.13 -3.55
CA MET A 456 -5.36 10.60 -3.93
C MET A 456 -4.27 11.69 -4.04
N GLY A 457 -4.65 12.98 -3.94
CA GLY A 457 -3.73 14.10 -4.01
C GLY A 457 -3.35 14.66 -2.64
N LYS A 458 -2.69 15.83 -2.65
CA LYS A 458 -2.38 16.59 -1.43
C LYS A 458 -3.49 17.62 -1.21
N ALA A 459 -4.48 17.26 -0.39
CA ALA A 459 -5.67 18.07 -0.16
C ALA A 459 -5.38 19.55 0.13
N GLU A 460 -4.38 19.84 0.96
CA GLU A 460 -3.97 21.19 1.33
C GLU A 460 -3.47 22.00 0.12
N GLU A 461 -2.62 21.40 -0.70
CA GLU A 461 -2.02 22.02 -1.89
C GLU A 461 -3.07 22.29 -2.95
N GLU A 462 -3.89 21.28 -3.28
CA GLU A 462 -4.94 21.38 -4.30
C GLU A 462 -5.98 22.44 -3.93
N LEU A 463 -6.40 22.47 -2.66
CA LEU A 463 -7.35 23.47 -2.20
C LEU A 463 -6.73 24.88 -2.27
N LEU A 464 -5.50 25.09 -1.76
CA LEU A 464 -4.87 26.42 -1.77
C LEU A 464 -4.63 26.94 -3.19
N LEU A 465 -4.21 26.09 -4.13
CA LEU A 465 -4.06 26.47 -5.54
C LEU A 465 -5.40 26.85 -6.17
N GLY A 466 -6.47 26.12 -5.85
CA GLY A 466 -7.83 26.44 -6.29
C GLY A 466 -8.35 27.74 -5.71
N LEU A 467 -8.13 27.97 -4.42
CA LEU A 467 -8.46 29.23 -3.76
C LEU A 467 -7.67 30.40 -4.37
N GLY A 468 -6.38 30.20 -4.67
CA GLY A 468 -5.55 31.19 -5.35
C GLY A 468 -6.11 31.59 -6.70
N ALA A 469 -6.64 30.64 -7.48
CA ALA A 469 -7.30 30.95 -8.77
C ALA A 469 -8.61 31.72 -8.59
N VAL A 470 -9.39 31.43 -7.54
CA VAL A 470 -10.60 32.20 -7.21
C VAL A 470 -10.23 33.62 -6.78
N VAL A 471 -9.20 33.77 -5.95
CA VAL A 471 -8.66 35.08 -5.53
C VAL A 471 -8.18 35.86 -6.75
N ASP A 472 -7.37 35.27 -7.64
CA ASP A 472 -6.89 35.92 -8.87
C ASP A 472 -8.05 36.46 -9.69
N SER A 473 -9.06 35.61 -9.94
CA SER A 473 -10.26 35.99 -10.69
C SER A 473 -11.02 37.17 -10.04
N ARG A 474 -11.06 37.22 -8.70
CA ARG A 474 -11.68 38.32 -7.95
C ARG A 474 -10.87 39.60 -8.07
N VAL A 475 -9.55 39.52 -7.93
CA VAL A 475 -8.65 40.69 -8.00
C VAL A 475 -8.67 41.29 -9.39
N MET A 476 -8.50 40.48 -10.44
CA MET A 476 -8.54 40.94 -11.84
C MET A 476 -9.86 41.63 -12.22
N GLY A 477 -10.96 41.31 -11.55
CA GLY A 477 -12.26 41.95 -11.77
C GLY A 477 -12.51 43.22 -10.96
N ASN A 478 -11.70 43.51 -9.92
CA ASN A 478 -12.03 44.53 -8.91
C ASN A 478 -10.84 45.39 -8.42
N SER A 479 -9.63 45.18 -8.96
CA SER A 479 -8.41 45.96 -8.66
C SER A 479 -7.65 46.20 -9.96
N ARG A 480 -6.93 47.33 -10.03
CA ARG A 480 -6.02 47.65 -11.14
C ARG A 480 -4.56 47.37 -10.82
N GLU A 481 -4.25 46.95 -9.60
CA GLU A 481 -2.86 46.80 -9.13
C GLU A 481 -2.08 45.77 -9.96
N LEU A 482 -2.79 44.85 -10.63
CA LEU A 482 -2.23 43.76 -11.42
C LEU A 482 -2.32 43.95 -12.95
N ASP A 483 -2.87 45.06 -13.46
CA ASP A 483 -3.16 45.25 -14.89
C ASP A 483 -1.89 45.15 -15.78
N ASP A 484 -0.76 45.66 -15.29
CA ASP A 484 0.54 45.66 -16.02
C ASP A 484 1.53 44.62 -15.44
N TRP A 485 1.03 43.48 -14.95
CA TRP A 485 1.83 42.48 -14.21
C TRP A 485 3.15 42.11 -14.89
N ASN A 486 3.10 41.84 -16.20
CA ASN A 486 4.28 41.40 -16.95
C ASN A 486 5.32 42.51 -17.13
N GLU A 487 4.89 43.73 -17.45
CA GLU A 487 5.84 44.84 -17.71
C GLU A 487 6.42 45.41 -16.41
N LYS A 488 5.66 45.38 -15.32
CA LYS A 488 6.04 46.01 -14.05
C LYS A 488 6.90 45.10 -13.16
N TYR A 489 6.67 43.79 -13.19
CA TYR A 489 7.25 42.88 -12.18
C TYR A 489 8.10 41.74 -12.74
N ASN A 490 8.08 41.47 -14.05
CA ASN A 490 8.94 40.44 -14.63
C ASN A 490 10.27 41.03 -15.15
N PRO A 491 11.34 40.22 -15.21
CA PRO A 491 12.62 40.66 -15.76
C PRO A 491 12.52 41.16 -17.20
N GLU A 492 13.37 42.12 -17.58
CA GLU A 492 13.44 42.62 -18.94
C GLU A 492 13.74 41.47 -19.92
N GLY A 493 12.95 41.39 -21.01
CA GLY A 493 13.08 40.34 -22.02
C GLY A 493 12.40 39.01 -21.67
N PHE A 494 11.79 38.87 -20.48
CA PHE A 494 10.99 37.70 -20.14
C PHE A 494 9.64 37.72 -20.89
N ALA A 495 9.22 36.53 -21.34
CA ALA A 495 7.86 36.27 -21.81
C ALA A 495 7.39 34.92 -21.28
N TYR A 496 6.13 34.85 -20.87
CA TYR A 496 5.51 33.59 -20.44
C TYR A 496 5.50 32.57 -21.57
N ALA A 497 5.69 31.30 -21.22
CA ALA A 497 5.68 30.20 -22.18
C ALA A 497 4.32 30.04 -22.89
N LEU A 498 3.23 30.42 -22.22
CA LEU A 498 1.84 30.16 -22.64
C LEU A 498 1.60 28.68 -22.92
N SER A 499 2.26 27.84 -22.12
CA SER A 499 2.21 26.39 -22.12
C SER A 499 2.60 25.90 -20.73
N TYR A 500 2.06 24.75 -20.32
CA TYR A 500 2.54 24.06 -19.12
C TYR A 500 3.84 23.29 -19.37
N GLU A 501 4.24 23.11 -20.63
CA GLU A 501 5.59 22.69 -21.00
C GLU A 501 6.49 23.93 -21.09
N VAL A 502 7.19 24.22 -20.00
CA VAL A 502 8.03 25.42 -19.86
C VAL A 502 9.40 25.16 -20.50
N PRO A 503 9.87 26.03 -21.41
CA PRO A 503 11.20 25.90 -22.02
C PRO A 503 12.34 25.94 -21.01
N GLU A 504 13.36 25.09 -21.21
CA GLU A 504 14.51 24.95 -20.30
C GLU A 504 15.30 26.27 -20.13
N ASP A 505 15.34 27.13 -21.15
CA ASP A 505 16.03 28.42 -21.10
C ASP A 505 15.38 29.42 -20.13
N LEU A 506 14.10 29.23 -19.77
CA LEU A 506 13.43 30.06 -18.76
C LEU A 506 13.84 29.67 -17.32
N THR A 507 14.39 28.47 -17.09
CA THR A 507 14.77 28.01 -15.75
C THR A 507 15.81 28.90 -15.07
N ALA A 508 16.60 29.65 -15.85
CA ALA A 508 17.54 30.64 -15.34
C ALA A 508 16.88 31.71 -14.45
N PHE A 509 15.58 31.98 -14.60
CA PHE A 509 14.84 32.94 -13.77
C PHE A 509 14.40 32.39 -12.41
N LEU A 510 14.65 31.10 -12.13
CA LEU A 510 14.42 30.45 -10.84
C LEU A 510 15.65 30.46 -9.92
N GLU A 511 16.80 30.82 -10.47
CA GLU A 511 18.10 30.69 -9.82
C GLU A 511 18.75 32.05 -9.53
N GLY A 512 19.80 32.04 -8.71
CA GLY A 512 20.57 33.23 -8.33
C GLY A 512 20.09 33.91 -7.04
N ASP A 513 20.72 35.05 -6.72
CA ASP A 513 20.47 35.78 -5.47
C ASP A 513 19.13 36.55 -5.45
N ASN A 514 18.48 36.70 -6.61
CA ASN A 514 17.21 37.41 -6.77
C ASN A 514 16.30 36.70 -7.79
N PRO A 515 15.79 35.49 -7.48
CA PRO A 515 14.90 34.76 -8.39
C PRO A 515 13.61 35.54 -8.62
N ALA A 516 13.08 35.47 -9.85
CA ALA A 516 11.89 36.23 -10.25
C ALA A 516 10.59 35.42 -10.15
N PHE A 517 10.69 34.10 -10.00
CA PHE A 517 9.57 33.17 -9.96
C PHE A 517 9.77 32.14 -8.84
N VAL A 518 8.67 31.67 -8.24
CA VAL A 518 8.75 30.76 -7.08
C VAL A 518 9.05 29.31 -7.50
N ASN A 519 8.56 28.90 -8.68
CA ASN A 519 8.80 27.61 -9.31
C ASN A 519 8.60 27.68 -10.84
N GLU A 520 8.87 26.56 -11.52
CA GLU A 520 8.76 26.44 -12.98
C GLU A 520 7.37 26.78 -13.52
N ILE A 521 6.31 26.29 -12.85
CA ILE A 521 4.92 26.52 -13.26
C ILE A 521 4.58 28.01 -13.29
N SER A 522 5.18 28.84 -12.42
CA SER A 522 4.98 30.29 -12.44
C SER A 522 5.38 30.95 -13.77
N MET A 523 6.18 30.31 -14.62
CA MET A 523 6.58 30.85 -15.93
C MET A 523 5.67 30.42 -17.08
N SER A 524 4.65 29.59 -16.81
CA SER A 524 3.68 29.13 -17.81
C SER A 524 2.72 30.24 -18.24
N TYR A 525 2.00 30.83 -17.28
CA TYR A 525 1.00 31.87 -17.49
C TYR A 525 1.04 32.92 -16.36
N PRO A 526 0.65 34.18 -16.62
CA PRO A 526 0.56 35.20 -15.58
C PRO A 526 -0.33 34.81 -14.40
N THR A 527 -1.44 34.11 -14.66
CA THR A 527 -2.33 33.59 -13.61
C THR A 527 -1.64 32.52 -12.77
N GLU A 528 -0.83 31.64 -13.36
CA GLU A 528 -0.08 30.65 -12.60
C GLU A 528 1.01 31.31 -11.74
N ASP A 529 1.69 32.34 -12.23
CA ASP A 529 2.65 33.12 -11.42
C ASP A 529 2.01 33.64 -10.13
N ARG A 530 0.87 34.33 -10.25
CA ARG A 530 0.16 34.92 -9.10
C ARG A 530 -0.44 33.86 -8.17
N LYS A 531 -1.00 32.78 -8.72
CA LYS A 531 -1.51 31.64 -7.93
C LYS A 531 -0.41 30.98 -7.12
N GLN A 532 0.74 30.72 -7.73
CA GLN A 532 1.88 30.08 -7.07
C GLN A 532 2.44 31.02 -6.00
N ILE A 533 2.57 32.33 -6.27
CA ILE A 533 2.97 33.30 -5.25
C ILE A 533 2.00 33.29 -4.06
N PHE A 534 0.69 33.29 -4.30
CA PHE A 534 -0.30 33.16 -3.22
C PHE A 534 -0.11 31.88 -2.40
N TYR A 535 0.05 30.72 -3.06
CA TYR A 535 0.28 29.44 -2.41
C TYR A 535 1.54 29.44 -1.53
N TYR A 536 2.68 29.90 -2.07
CA TYR A 536 3.93 30.00 -1.31
C TYR A 536 3.82 31.03 -0.19
N ALA A 537 3.05 32.11 -0.37
CA ALA A 537 2.89 33.14 0.66
C ALA A 537 2.10 32.68 1.88
N VAL A 538 1.18 31.71 1.71
CA VAL A 538 0.37 31.16 2.81
C VAL A 538 1.08 29.99 3.51
N THR A 539 1.99 29.29 2.82
CA THR A 539 2.62 28.06 3.31
C THR A 539 4.05 28.28 3.78
N GLU A 540 4.56 27.38 4.62
CA GLU A 540 5.95 27.41 5.10
C GLU A 540 6.99 27.31 3.97
N ASN A 541 6.60 26.77 2.81
CA ASN A 541 7.43 26.65 1.62
C ASN A 541 7.90 28.01 1.08
N GLY A 542 7.24 29.11 1.43
CA GLY A 542 7.58 30.47 0.99
C GLY A 542 8.73 31.13 1.76
N ALA A 543 9.15 30.61 2.91
CA ALA A 543 10.05 31.30 3.84
C ALA A 543 11.35 31.81 3.17
N ASP A 544 11.98 30.96 2.35
CA ASP A 544 13.22 31.32 1.64
C ASP A 544 12.98 31.95 0.28
N LYS A 545 11.76 31.86 -0.26
CA LYS A 545 11.42 32.32 -1.62
C LYS A 545 11.30 33.83 -1.71
N PHE A 546 10.75 34.48 -0.69
CA PHE A 546 10.49 35.91 -0.70
C PHE A 546 11.64 36.75 -0.11
N GLN A 547 12.89 36.28 -0.13
CA GLN A 547 14.00 37.10 0.38
C GLN A 547 14.51 38.13 -0.64
N GLY A 548 14.41 37.81 -1.94
CA GLY A 548 14.83 38.69 -3.04
C GLY A 548 13.83 39.80 -3.36
N GLU A 549 14.34 40.92 -3.88
CA GLU A 549 13.56 42.11 -4.24
C GLU A 549 12.48 41.83 -5.30
N ALA A 550 12.75 40.96 -6.28
CA ALA A 550 11.81 40.68 -7.38
C ALA A 550 10.53 40.01 -6.89
N LEU A 551 10.66 38.92 -6.13
CA LEU A 551 9.52 38.21 -5.54
C LEU A 551 8.84 39.02 -4.43
N GLN A 552 9.58 39.84 -3.67
CA GLN A 552 8.98 40.79 -2.72
C GLN A 552 8.07 41.82 -3.43
N ALA A 553 8.52 42.42 -4.54
CA ALA A 553 7.71 43.39 -5.27
C ALA A 553 6.41 42.77 -5.79
N LYS A 554 6.48 41.54 -6.31
CA LYS A 554 5.31 40.77 -6.74
C LYS A 554 4.36 40.45 -5.58
N LEU A 555 4.90 40.02 -4.44
CA LEU A 555 4.10 39.71 -3.25
C LEU A 555 3.38 40.96 -2.72
N ILE A 556 4.07 42.10 -2.63
CA ILE A 556 3.48 43.38 -2.22
C ILE A 556 2.31 43.75 -3.13
N ALA A 557 2.50 43.67 -4.45
CA ALA A 557 1.46 43.98 -5.43
C ALA A 557 0.25 43.05 -5.30
N LEU A 558 0.48 41.75 -5.11
CA LEU A 558 -0.57 40.78 -4.91
C LEU A 558 -1.37 41.08 -3.63
N CYS A 559 -0.68 41.34 -2.50
CA CYS A 559 -1.32 41.68 -1.24
C CYS A 559 -2.15 42.98 -1.34
N ALA A 560 -1.62 44.01 -2.00
CA ALA A 560 -2.33 45.26 -2.25
C ALA A 560 -3.59 45.03 -3.11
N GLY A 561 -3.47 44.27 -4.21
CA GLY A 561 -4.61 43.94 -5.06
C GLY A 561 -5.69 43.12 -4.33
N ILE A 562 -5.30 42.17 -3.48
CA ILE A 562 -6.22 41.41 -2.63
C ILE A 562 -6.94 42.36 -1.67
N ARG A 563 -6.20 43.21 -0.94
CA ARG A 563 -6.82 44.18 -0.03
C ARG A 563 -7.81 45.10 -0.75
N GLU A 564 -7.48 45.58 -1.95
CA GLU A 564 -8.37 46.46 -2.71
C GLU A 564 -9.64 45.72 -3.13
N ALA A 565 -9.49 44.57 -3.78
CA ALA A 565 -10.61 43.81 -4.34
C ALA A 565 -11.59 43.26 -3.29
N PHE A 566 -11.12 43.07 -2.06
CA PHE A 566 -11.90 42.56 -0.93
C PHE A 566 -12.40 43.67 0.00
N GLY A 567 -11.90 44.90 -0.18
CA GLY A 567 -12.24 46.08 0.62
C GLY A 567 -11.59 46.07 2.01
N TRP A 568 -10.33 45.63 2.11
CA TRP A 568 -9.53 45.51 3.33
C TRP A 568 -8.38 46.52 3.44
N ASN A 569 -8.34 47.54 2.57
CA ASN A 569 -7.28 48.56 2.58
C ASN A 569 -7.15 49.30 3.94
N SER A 570 -8.24 49.40 4.68
CA SER A 570 -8.29 50.11 5.96
C SER A 570 -8.12 49.21 7.20
N THR A 571 -7.97 47.89 7.03
CA THR A 571 -7.82 46.97 8.16
C THR A 571 -6.36 46.89 8.60
N GLN A 572 -6.13 46.81 9.92
CA GLN A 572 -4.81 46.52 10.50
C GLN A 572 -4.60 45.00 10.72
N GLU A 573 -5.52 44.18 10.23
CA GLU A 573 -5.42 42.73 10.31
C GLU A 573 -4.24 42.25 9.45
N ALA A 574 -3.39 41.40 10.02
CA ALA A 574 -2.32 40.74 9.27
C ALA A 574 -2.88 39.45 8.67
N PHE A 575 -2.80 39.33 7.35
CA PHE A 575 -3.31 38.14 6.66
C PHE A 575 -2.22 37.09 6.45
N PRO A 576 -2.59 35.80 6.35
CA PRO A 576 -1.61 34.71 6.20
C PRO A 576 -0.67 34.90 4.99
N TRP A 577 -1.20 35.35 3.86
CA TRP A 577 -0.41 35.63 2.65
C TRP A 577 0.48 36.87 2.74
N GLU A 578 0.48 37.59 3.86
CA GLU A 578 1.33 38.77 4.10
C GLU A 578 2.52 38.46 5.02
N GLN A 579 2.59 37.24 5.56
CA GLN A 579 3.55 36.87 6.61
C GLN A 579 5.03 37.02 6.21
N TYR A 580 5.31 36.97 4.90
CA TYR A 580 6.67 37.12 4.37
C TYR A 580 6.98 38.52 3.86
N LEU A 581 6.07 39.49 3.99
CA LEU A 581 6.38 40.88 3.63
C LEU A 581 7.46 41.44 4.54
N GLN A 582 8.54 41.96 3.94
CA GLN A 582 9.62 42.59 4.70
C GLN A 582 9.19 43.90 5.37
N THR A 583 8.19 44.57 4.79
CA THR A 583 7.54 45.75 5.36
C THR A 583 6.04 45.46 5.51
N PRO A 584 5.47 45.54 6.72
CA PRO A 584 4.03 45.32 6.91
C PRO A 584 3.17 46.27 6.07
N MET A 585 2.02 45.79 5.60
CA MET A 585 1.03 46.64 4.93
C MET A 585 0.47 47.66 5.93
N THR A 586 0.76 48.95 5.73
CA THR A 586 0.15 50.03 6.50
C THR A 586 -1.14 50.50 5.84
N PRO A 587 -2.22 50.77 6.61
CA PRO A 587 -3.43 51.37 6.04
C PRO A 587 -3.10 52.70 5.37
N GLU A 588 -3.52 52.86 4.12
CA GLU A 588 -3.53 54.19 3.50
C GLU A 588 -4.68 55.01 4.13
N ASN A 589 -4.38 56.22 4.60
CA ASN A 589 -5.33 57.13 5.26
C ASN A 589 -6.43 57.64 4.33
#